data_AF-A0A925N9W9-F1
#
_entry.id   AF-A0A925N9W9-F1
#
_cell.length_a   1.000
_cell.length_b   1.000
_cell.length_c   1.000
_cell.angle_alpha   90.00
_cell.angle_beta   90.00
_cell.angle_gamma   90.00
#
_symmetry.space_group_name_H-M   'P 1'
#
loop_
_entity.id
_entity.type
_entity.pdbx_description
1 polymer ?
#
loop_
_entity_poly.entity_id
_entity_poly.type
_entity_poly.pdbx_seq_one_letter_code
_entity_poly.pdbx_strand_id
1 'polypeptide(L)'
;MAPLSDPTQLDTLVRQAAAETCATVFSVARPTTGSRRRRLWELDSHTHCPIVGVCMPIAALRRLVDKVLAGKAVADDYELHCGVIAECRLRTTVAEAVQRELDRRCMLPLRQAAQAKTTEALAAWWHESSQGKDLAGAFWATLTHARCTPALEHQVLGEVHMLQHQVGMARRVDLQHFENLIDENAVLARELGAAQQRSTRLADEQRRRNEEQQCQIVQLRAQLIGRDTHIATLREDLQTLEAAAPGLKSRFELAREGERQVERIHQLERALLQAQQEAERQRRHGEELSAELQRREVASTEAVPAEPITRLDDRAVLCVGGRPASVPVYRHLIERTGGRFLHHDGGDEDSPAKLDSTLAAADLVICQTGCISHDAYWRVKDHCKRTGKRCIFVESPSATGLKRALLALVPTTAGEPTAAP
;
A
#
# COMPACT_ATOMS: atom_id res chain seq x y z
N MET A 1 -70.27 1.92 35.32
CA MET A 1 -69.87 3.05 34.46
C MET A 1 -70.49 4.30 35.07
N ALA A 2 -69.69 5.10 35.77
CA ALA A 2 -70.14 6.37 36.34
C ALA A 2 -70.44 7.36 35.19
N PRO A 3 -71.44 8.25 35.33
CA PRO A 3 -71.83 9.12 34.24
C PRO A 3 -70.68 10.06 33.90
N LEU A 4 -70.43 10.26 32.60
CA LEU A 4 -69.56 11.32 32.08
C LEU A 4 -70.07 12.65 32.67
N SER A 5 -69.32 13.23 33.58
CA SER A 5 -69.61 14.54 34.16
C SER A 5 -69.85 15.55 33.04
N ASP A 6 -71.01 16.21 33.08
CA ASP A 6 -71.39 17.21 32.09
C ASP A 6 -70.28 18.27 31.98
N PRO A 7 -69.66 18.50 30.80
CA PRO A 7 -68.55 19.44 30.65
C PRO A 7 -68.91 20.86 31.12
N THR A 8 -70.20 21.25 31.04
CA THR A 8 -70.72 22.50 31.61
C THR A 8 -70.69 22.51 33.14
N GLN A 9 -70.92 21.37 33.81
CA GLN A 9 -70.77 21.23 35.25
C GLN A 9 -69.30 21.26 35.67
N LEU A 10 -68.39 20.66 34.89
CA LEU A 10 -66.95 20.73 35.16
C LEU A 10 -66.42 22.16 35.00
N ASP A 11 -66.82 22.88 33.94
CA ASP A 11 -66.46 24.30 33.76
C ASP A 11 -67.02 25.16 34.90
N THR A 12 -68.26 24.91 35.31
CA THR A 12 -68.87 25.61 36.45
C THR A 12 -68.14 25.31 37.76
N LEU A 13 -67.79 24.05 38.01
CA LEU A 13 -67.03 23.63 39.20
C LEU A 13 -65.61 24.21 39.22
N VAL A 14 -64.92 24.23 38.07
CA VAL A 14 -63.57 24.82 37.96
C VAL A 14 -63.63 26.34 38.15
N ARG A 15 -64.64 27.03 37.59
CA ARG A 15 -64.85 28.47 37.80
C ARG A 15 -65.24 28.81 39.25
N GLN A 16 -66.08 27.98 39.88
CA GLN A 16 -66.44 28.13 41.30
C GLN A 16 -65.23 27.87 42.19
N ALA A 17 -64.47 26.79 41.96
CA ALA A 17 -63.25 26.52 42.69
C ALA A 17 -62.20 27.63 42.47
N ALA A 18 -62.04 28.18 41.27
CA ALA A 18 -61.15 29.31 41.03
C ALA A 18 -61.59 30.59 41.78
N ALA A 19 -62.89 30.81 41.93
CA ALA A 19 -63.46 31.89 42.72
C ALA A 19 -63.32 31.68 44.25
N GLU A 20 -63.26 30.42 44.72
CA GLU A 20 -63.20 30.06 46.14
C GLU A 20 -61.78 29.77 46.67
N THR A 21 -60.87 29.30 45.81
CA THR A 21 -59.52 28.80 46.20
C THR A 21 -58.46 29.89 46.14
N CYS A 22 -58.73 30.97 45.43
CA CYS A 22 -57.83 32.11 45.45
C CYS A 22 -58.01 32.85 46.79
N ALA A 23 -56.94 33.45 47.31
CA ALA A 23 -56.97 34.39 48.42
C ALA A 23 -57.74 35.69 48.08
N THR A 24 -58.81 35.58 47.28
CA THR A 24 -59.79 36.58 46.89
C THR A 24 -61.00 36.40 47.80
N VAL A 25 -60.93 37.04 48.96
CA VAL A 25 -62.14 37.71 49.42
C VAL A 25 -62.53 38.64 48.28
N PHE A 26 -63.67 38.42 47.63
CA PHE A 26 -64.31 39.44 46.82
C PHE A 26 -64.54 40.64 47.75
N SER A 27 -63.56 41.54 47.80
CA SER A 27 -63.74 42.85 48.38
C SER A 27 -64.82 43.49 47.54
N VAL A 28 -65.94 43.85 48.18
CA VAL A 28 -66.96 44.68 47.54
C VAL A 28 -66.28 46.00 47.18
N ALA A 29 -65.79 46.09 45.95
CA ALA A 29 -65.08 47.25 45.46
C ALA A 29 -66.00 48.47 45.58
N ARG A 30 -65.56 49.47 46.35
CA ARG A 30 -66.21 50.79 46.33
C ARG A 30 -66.09 51.32 44.90
N PRO A 31 -67.19 51.72 44.23
CA PRO A 31 -67.10 52.26 42.88
C PRO A 31 -66.23 53.51 42.90
N THR A 32 -65.04 53.42 42.32
CA THR A 32 -64.19 54.58 42.09
C THR A 32 -64.79 55.36 40.93
N THR A 33 -65.57 56.39 41.24
CA THR A 33 -66.20 57.29 40.27
C THR A 33 -65.23 58.29 39.62
N GLY A 34 -63.94 58.23 39.98
CA GLY A 34 -62.91 59.14 39.50
C GLY A 34 -62.24 58.70 38.20
N SER A 35 -61.89 59.68 37.35
CA SER A 35 -61.07 59.45 36.15
C SER A 35 -59.57 59.28 36.44
N ARG A 36 -59.16 59.26 37.72
CA ARG A 36 -57.75 59.18 38.13
C ARG A 36 -57.28 57.73 38.23
N ARG A 37 -56.00 57.52 37.97
CA ARG A 37 -55.34 56.24 38.28
C ARG A 37 -55.40 55.95 39.79
N ARG A 38 -55.54 54.66 40.11
CA ARG A 38 -55.40 54.12 41.46
C ARG A 38 -53.92 54.14 41.88
N ARG A 39 -53.67 54.37 43.17
CA ARG A 39 -52.34 54.25 43.79
C ARG A 39 -52.11 52.82 44.26
N LEU A 40 -50.84 52.45 44.46
CA LEU A 40 -50.42 51.13 44.91
C LEU A 40 -51.21 50.66 46.14
N TRP A 41 -51.28 51.51 47.18
CA TRP A 41 -52.01 51.24 48.43
C TRP A 41 -53.54 51.35 48.31
N GLU A 42 -54.08 51.64 47.12
CA GLU A 42 -55.51 51.61 46.83
C GLU A 42 -55.92 50.31 46.10
N LEU A 43 -54.96 49.46 45.76
CA LEU A 43 -55.21 48.16 45.13
C LEU A 43 -55.47 47.08 46.17
N ASP A 44 -56.17 46.01 45.76
CA ASP A 44 -56.49 44.92 46.66
C ASP A 44 -55.24 44.12 47.05
N SER A 45 -55.27 43.50 48.24
CA SER A 45 -54.09 42.89 48.85
C SER A 45 -53.40 41.82 47.98
N HIS A 46 -54.16 41.11 47.15
CA HIS A 46 -53.68 40.03 46.27
C HIS A 46 -52.95 40.55 45.02
N THR A 47 -53.03 41.84 44.70
CA THR A 47 -52.31 42.46 43.56
C THR A 47 -50.83 42.74 43.87
N HIS A 48 -50.48 42.95 45.15
CA HIS A 48 -49.15 43.45 45.52
C HIS A 48 -48.03 42.45 45.23
N CYS A 49 -48.24 41.17 45.53
CA CYS A 49 -47.26 40.13 45.26
C CYS A 49 -46.89 40.05 43.76
N PRO A 50 -47.85 39.89 42.83
CA PRO A 50 -47.52 39.86 41.41
C PRO A 50 -46.99 41.21 40.90
N ILE A 51 -47.46 42.37 41.40
CA ILE A 51 -46.89 43.68 41.01
C ILE A 51 -45.41 43.77 41.39
N VAL A 52 -45.07 43.44 42.65
CA VAL A 52 -43.68 43.48 43.10
C VAL A 52 -42.86 42.42 42.36
N GLY A 53 -43.38 41.21 42.17
CA GLY A 53 -42.66 40.11 41.53
C GLY A 53 -42.41 40.30 40.03
N VAL A 54 -43.33 40.94 39.30
CA VAL A 54 -43.22 41.15 37.85
C VAL A 54 -42.59 42.49 37.52
N CYS A 55 -42.99 43.56 38.21
CA CYS A 55 -42.58 44.92 37.84
C CYS A 55 -41.28 45.38 38.50
N MET A 56 -40.81 44.68 39.55
CA MET A 56 -39.61 45.06 40.30
C MET A 56 -38.58 43.93 40.30
N PRO A 57 -37.45 44.09 39.58
CA PRO A 57 -36.30 43.20 39.75
C PRO A 57 -35.84 43.21 41.21
N ILE A 58 -35.56 42.04 41.79
CA ILE A 58 -35.26 41.91 43.23
C ILE A 58 -34.08 42.78 43.67
N ALA A 59 -33.05 42.91 42.83
CA ALA A 59 -31.89 43.80 43.08
C ALA A 59 -32.24 45.29 43.02
N ALA A 60 -33.28 45.69 42.29
CA ALA A 60 -33.79 47.06 42.31
C ALA A 60 -34.65 47.30 43.57
N LEU A 61 -35.46 46.32 43.96
CA LEU A 61 -36.26 46.37 45.17
C LEU A 61 -35.39 46.55 46.42
N ARG A 62 -34.31 45.76 46.55
CA ARG A 62 -33.35 45.84 47.66
C ARG A 62 -32.71 47.23 47.76
N ARG A 63 -32.18 47.75 46.64
CA ARG A 63 -31.58 49.09 46.59
C ARG A 63 -32.57 50.20 46.97
N LEU A 64 -33.85 50.04 46.61
CA LEU A 64 -34.89 51.00 46.95
C LEU A 64 -35.18 50.97 48.45
N VAL A 65 -35.35 49.78 49.04
CA VAL A 65 -35.61 49.62 50.48
C VAL A 65 -34.42 50.13 51.30
N ASP A 66 -33.19 49.77 50.91
CA ASP A 66 -31.97 50.23 51.60
C ASP A 66 -31.89 51.76 51.64
N LYS A 67 -32.26 52.40 50.53
CA LYS A 67 -32.28 53.86 50.41
C LYS A 67 -33.35 54.51 51.29
N VAL A 68 -34.54 53.90 51.37
CA VAL A 68 -35.68 54.47 52.13
C VAL A 68 -35.48 54.29 53.63
N LEU A 69 -34.92 53.16 54.07
CA LEU A 69 -34.73 52.83 55.48
C LEU A 69 -33.37 53.29 56.04
N ALA A 70 -32.52 53.93 55.22
CA ALA A 70 -31.19 54.41 55.61
C ALA A 70 -30.31 53.31 56.27
N GLY A 71 -30.44 52.07 55.79
CA GLY A 71 -29.75 50.90 56.32
C GLY A 71 -29.74 49.77 55.29
N LYS A 72 -28.92 48.72 55.50
CA LYS A 72 -28.91 47.55 54.62
C LYS A 72 -29.91 46.52 55.11
N ALA A 73 -30.85 46.11 54.26
CA ALA A 73 -31.73 44.98 54.54
C ALA A 73 -30.89 43.70 54.61
N VAL A 74 -30.76 43.13 55.81
CA VAL A 74 -30.10 41.83 56.08
C VAL A 74 -31.02 40.65 55.70
N ALA A 75 -32.30 40.93 55.47
CA ALA A 75 -33.32 39.97 55.06
C ALA A 75 -32.97 39.27 53.73
N ASP A 76 -33.32 37.99 53.62
CA ASP A 76 -33.23 37.27 52.35
C ASP A 76 -34.23 37.83 51.30
N ASP A 77 -34.16 37.35 50.06
CA ASP A 77 -35.01 37.88 48.98
C ASP A 77 -36.51 37.61 49.22
N TYR A 78 -36.87 36.52 49.92
CA TYR A 78 -38.24 36.17 50.24
C TYR A 78 -38.80 37.08 51.35
N GLU A 79 -38.05 37.24 52.44
CA GLU A 79 -38.38 38.12 53.56
C GLU A 79 -38.50 39.58 53.10
N LEU A 80 -37.56 40.05 52.26
CA LEU A 80 -37.62 41.37 51.65
C LEU A 80 -38.90 41.54 50.81
N HIS A 81 -39.24 40.56 49.99
CA HIS A 81 -40.42 40.59 49.13
C HIS A 81 -41.71 40.64 49.97
N CYS A 82 -41.86 39.76 50.96
CA CYS A 82 -43.00 39.74 51.87
C CYS A 82 -43.12 41.04 52.67
N GLY A 83 -42.01 41.57 53.18
CA GLY A 83 -41.98 42.85 53.90
C GLY A 83 -42.46 44.00 53.03
N VAL A 84 -41.99 44.11 51.79
CA VAL A 84 -42.46 45.15 50.87
C VAL A 84 -43.94 44.97 50.52
N ILE A 85 -44.42 43.74 50.30
CA ILE A 85 -45.85 43.49 50.07
C ILE A 85 -46.70 44.00 51.24
N ALA A 86 -46.28 43.73 52.48
CA ALA A 86 -46.99 44.18 53.68
C ALA A 86 -47.06 45.71 53.74
N GLU A 87 -45.94 46.38 53.45
CA GLU A 87 -45.86 47.84 53.36
C GLU A 87 -46.76 48.43 52.27
N CYS A 88 -46.87 47.78 51.11
CA CYS A 88 -47.68 48.29 50.00
C CYS A 88 -49.19 48.33 50.29
N ARG A 89 -49.67 47.57 51.29
CA ARG A 89 -51.09 47.56 51.71
C ARG A 89 -51.53 48.88 52.33
N LEU A 90 -50.59 49.67 52.85
CA LEU A 90 -50.83 50.95 53.50
C LEU A 90 -50.04 52.04 52.79
N ARG A 91 -50.40 53.29 53.05
CA ARG A 91 -49.62 54.43 52.55
C ARG A 91 -48.41 54.65 53.46
N THR A 92 -47.31 53.97 53.17
CA THR A 92 -46.03 54.11 53.88
C THR A 92 -44.95 54.75 53.02
N THR A 93 -43.82 55.13 53.62
CA THR A 93 -42.67 55.72 52.88
C THR A 93 -42.10 54.74 51.87
N VAL A 94 -42.11 53.44 52.19
CA VAL A 94 -41.71 52.35 51.29
C VAL A 94 -42.72 52.23 50.15
N ALA A 95 -44.03 52.19 50.43
CA ALA A 95 -45.06 52.11 49.40
C ALA A 95 -45.02 53.30 48.43
N GLU A 96 -44.79 54.52 48.93
CA GLU A 96 -44.63 55.72 48.11
C GLU A 96 -43.34 55.70 47.26
N ALA A 97 -42.27 55.10 47.77
CA ALA A 97 -41.04 54.92 47.00
C ALA A 97 -41.23 53.87 45.89
N VAL A 98 -41.89 52.75 46.19
CA VAL A 98 -42.21 51.70 45.20
C VAL A 98 -43.12 52.27 44.11
N GLN A 99 -44.19 52.98 44.47
CA GLN A 99 -45.06 53.69 43.51
C GLN A 99 -44.26 54.60 42.58
N ARG A 100 -43.36 55.42 43.13
CA ARG A 100 -42.53 56.35 42.34
C ARG A 100 -41.60 55.62 41.38
N GLU A 101 -41.01 54.53 41.82
CA GLU A 101 -40.11 53.72 40.99
C GLU A 101 -40.86 52.99 39.87
N LEU A 102 -42.04 52.42 40.17
CA LEU A 102 -42.91 51.81 39.18
C LEU A 102 -43.41 52.83 38.15
N ASP A 103 -43.92 53.98 38.61
CA ASP A 103 -44.36 55.06 37.71
C ASP A 103 -43.20 55.53 36.81
N ARG A 104 -41.99 55.67 37.36
CA ARG A 104 -40.78 56.05 36.59
C ARG A 104 -40.40 55.00 35.54
N ARG A 105 -40.42 53.71 35.88
CA ARG A 105 -40.07 52.61 34.96
C ARG A 105 -41.08 52.47 33.84
N CYS A 106 -42.36 52.62 34.19
CA CYS A 106 -43.47 52.32 33.30
C CYS A 106 -44.07 53.58 32.65
N MET A 107 -43.33 54.69 32.59
CA MET A 107 -43.82 55.98 32.10
C MET A 107 -44.46 55.91 30.70
N LEU A 108 -43.87 55.13 29.78
CA LEU A 108 -44.37 55.02 28.41
C LEU A 108 -45.68 54.20 28.34
N PRO A 109 -45.74 52.95 28.85
CA PRO A 109 -46.99 52.19 28.94
C PRO A 109 -48.10 52.94 29.69
N LEU A 110 -47.77 53.68 30.74
CA LEU A 110 -48.73 54.53 31.47
C LEU A 110 -49.36 55.61 30.60
N ARG A 111 -48.57 56.25 29.73
CA ARG A 111 -49.07 57.26 28.78
C ARG A 111 -49.90 56.64 27.66
N GLN A 112 -49.56 55.43 27.22
CA GLN A 112 -50.31 54.71 26.19
C GLN A 112 -51.66 54.22 26.72
N ALA A 113 -51.66 53.55 27.87
CA ALA A 113 -52.88 53.06 28.52
C ALA A 113 -53.88 54.19 28.81
N ALA A 114 -53.39 55.39 29.18
CA ALA A 114 -54.24 56.55 29.46
C ALA A 114 -55.13 56.98 28.29
N GLN A 115 -54.83 56.55 27.05
CA GLN A 115 -55.69 56.80 25.88
C GLN A 115 -56.94 55.92 25.86
N ALA A 116 -56.94 54.79 26.57
CA ALA A 116 -58.07 53.88 26.68
C ALA A 116 -59.18 54.50 27.55
N LYS A 117 -60.28 54.92 26.92
CA LYS A 117 -61.38 55.62 27.61
C LYS A 117 -62.43 54.69 28.20
N THR A 118 -62.42 53.40 27.85
CA THR A 118 -63.35 52.38 28.32
C THR A 118 -62.61 51.14 28.83
N THR A 119 -63.32 50.28 29.56
CA THR A 119 -62.77 49.01 30.05
C THR A 119 -62.38 48.09 28.89
N GLU A 120 -63.17 48.07 27.83
CA GLU A 120 -62.94 47.25 26.64
C GLU A 120 -61.70 47.74 25.87
N ALA A 121 -61.54 49.05 25.72
CA ALA A 121 -60.35 49.64 25.11
C ALA A 121 -59.08 49.32 25.93
N LEU A 122 -59.19 49.33 27.26
CA LEU A 122 -58.07 48.97 28.14
C LEU A 122 -57.74 47.48 28.06
N ALA A 123 -58.74 46.61 27.99
CA ALA A 123 -58.57 45.17 27.83
C ALA A 123 -57.91 44.82 26.49
N ALA A 124 -58.33 45.47 25.40
CA ALA A 124 -57.69 45.33 24.09
C ALA A 124 -56.22 45.80 24.12
N TRP A 125 -55.96 46.95 24.74
CA TRP A 125 -54.61 47.47 24.91
C TRP A 125 -53.71 46.53 25.74
N TRP A 126 -54.25 45.97 26.83
CA TRP A 126 -53.54 44.97 27.64
C TRP A 126 -53.17 43.76 26.79
N HIS A 127 -54.12 43.20 26.02
CA HIS A 127 -53.89 42.01 25.21
C HIS A 127 -52.79 42.23 24.16
N GLU A 128 -52.75 43.40 23.52
CA GLU A 128 -51.69 43.76 22.58
C GLU A 128 -50.34 43.98 23.29
N SER A 129 -50.36 44.70 24.41
CA SER A 129 -49.12 45.12 25.10
C SER A 129 -48.47 43.98 25.90
N SER A 130 -49.24 43.01 26.40
CA SER A 130 -48.74 41.88 27.19
C SER A 130 -47.95 40.86 26.37
N GLN A 131 -48.18 40.81 25.05
CA GLN A 131 -47.39 40.02 24.09
C GLN A 131 -46.07 40.70 23.71
N GLY A 132 -45.91 41.97 24.07
CA GLY A 132 -44.72 42.77 23.80
C GLY A 132 -43.57 42.47 24.76
N LYS A 133 -42.49 43.25 24.62
CA LYS A 133 -41.28 43.11 25.45
C LYS A 133 -41.43 43.67 26.88
N ASP A 134 -42.46 44.47 27.15
CA ASP A 134 -42.64 45.18 28.42
C ASP A 134 -43.93 44.77 29.14
N LEU A 135 -44.01 43.49 29.48
CA LEU A 135 -45.11 42.94 30.29
C LEU A 135 -45.26 43.68 31.62
N ALA A 136 -44.15 44.01 32.28
CA ALA A 136 -44.13 44.73 33.55
C ALA A 136 -44.82 46.10 33.47
N GLY A 137 -44.51 46.86 32.41
CA GLY A 137 -45.12 48.14 32.15
C GLY A 137 -46.61 48.05 31.78
N ALA A 138 -46.97 47.10 30.92
CA ALA A 138 -48.36 46.82 30.57
C ALA A 138 -49.19 46.48 31.82
N PHE A 139 -48.64 45.64 32.70
CA PHE A 139 -49.30 45.13 33.89
C PHE A 139 -49.56 46.25 34.91
N TRP A 140 -48.52 47.03 35.24
CA TRP A 140 -48.65 48.17 36.16
C TRP A 140 -49.65 49.20 35.64
N ALA A 141 -49.60 49.51 34.33
CA ALA A 141 -50.47 50.49 33.72
C ALA A 141 -51.93 50.04 33.74
N THR A 142 -52.21 48.78 33.41
CA THR A 142 -53.57 48.22 33.43
C THR A 142 -54.14 48.22 34.85
N LEU A 143 -53.43 47.66 35.84
CA LEU A 143 -53.96 47.52 37.21
C LEU A 143 -54.23 48.87 37.88
N THR A 144 -53.43 49.88 37.59
CA THR A 144 -53.65 51.23 38.15
C THR A 144 -54.60 52.09 37.33
N HIS A 145 -55.07 51.63 36.18
CA HIS A 145 -55.90 52.44 35.29
C HIS A 145 -57.29 52.72 35.89
N ALA A 146 -57.84 53.91 35.61
CA ALA A 146 -59.17 54.32 36.07
C ALA A 146 -60.33 53.49 35.47
N ARG A 147 -60.06 52.78 34.37
CA ARG A 147 -61.00 51.86 33.68
C ARG A 147 -60.74 50.39 33.99
N CYS A 148 -59.82 50.09 34.90
CA CYS A 148 -59.62 48.72 35.36
C CYS A 148 -60.76 48.34 36.31
N THR A 149 -61.69 47.52 35.83
CA THR A 149 -62.76 46.96 36.65
C THR A 149 -62.24 45.75 37.43
N PRO A 150 -62.91 45.33 38.52
CA PRO A 150 -62.53 44.12 39.24
C PRO A 150 -62.49 42.86 38.35
N ALA A 151 -63.37 42.78 37.35
CA ALA A 151 -63.37 41.68 36.38
C ALA A 151 -62.10 41.68 35.49
N LEU A 152 -61.69 42.85 34.98
CA LEU A 152 -60.48 42.97 34.19
C LEU A 152 -59.23 42.77 35.05
N GLU A 153 -59.22 43.28 36.28
CA GLU A 153 -58.15 43.05 37.26
C GLU A 153 -57.94 41.55 37.49
N HIS A 154 -59.02 40.81 37.77
CA HIS A 154 -58.95 39.36 37.96
C HIS A 154 -58.41 38.63 36.73
N GLN A 155 -58.87 38.99 35.54
CA GLN A 155 -58.38 38.41 34.28
C GLN A 155 -56.86 38.62 34.12
N VAL A 156 -56.41 39.86 34.25
CA VAL A 156 -55.01 40.27 34.07
C VAL A 156 -54.10 39.58 35.08
N LEU A 157 -54.54 39.48 36.34
CA LEU A 157 -53.82 38.76 37.39
C LEU A 157 -53.72 37.26 37.08
N GLY A 158 -54.80 36.65 36.60
CA GLY A 158 -54.82 35.24 36.21
C GLY A 158 -53.87 34.92 35.05
N GLU A 159 -53.85 35.76 34.02
CA GLU A 159 -52.93 35.63 32.89
C GLU A 159 -51.46 35.71 33.34
N VAL A 160 -51.12 36.71 34.17
CA VAL A 160 -49.76 36.88 34.69
C VAL A 160 -49.36 35.74 35.63
N HIS A 161 -50.28 35.25 36.46
CA HIS A 161 -50.04 34.10 37.33
C HIS A 161 -49.65 32.86 36.51
N MET A 162 -50.37 32.56 35.42
CA MET A 162 -50.05 31.43 34.55
C MET A 162 -48.71 31.62 33.83
N LEU A 163 -48.39 32.84 33.39
CA LEU A 163 -47.09 33.15 32.79
C LEU A 163 -45.94 32.91 33.78
N GLN A 164 -46.08 33.34 35.04
CA GLN A 164 -45.07 33.10 36.08
C GLN A 164 -44.85 31.60 36.33
N HIS A 165 -45.92 30.79 36.32
CA HIS A 165 -45.80 29.33 36.39
C HIS A 165 -45.03 28.75 35.19
N GLN A 166 -45.35 29.18 33.97
CA GLN A 166 -44.69 28.70 32.75
C GLN A 166 -43.20 29.06 32.71
N VAL A 167 -42.85 30.30 33.05
CA VAL A 167 -41.44 30.74 33.14
C VAL A 167 -40.68 29.93 34.20
N GLY A 168 -41.31 29.69 35.35
CA GLY A 168 -40.73 28.86 36.41
C GLY A 168 -40.46 27.42 35.98
N MET A 169 -41.32 26.84 35.13
CA MET A 169 -41.14 25.49 34.59
C MET A 169 -40.08 25.46 33.48
N ALA A 170 -40.13 26.39 32.53
CA ALA A 170 -39.14 26.51 31.45
C ALA A 170 -37.72 26.68 32.02
N ARG A 171 -37.56 27.50 33.06
CA ARG A 171 -36.26 27.71 33.71
C ARG A 171 -35.65 26.42 34.26
N ARG A 172 -36.45 25.48 34.77
CA ARG A 172 -35.96 24.19 35.26
C ARG A 172 -35.44 23.33 34.12
N VAL A 173 -36.15 23.31 33.00
CA VAL A 173 -35.71 22.59 31.79
C VAL A 173 -34.42 23.21 31.24
N ASP A 174 -34.33 24.54 31.19
CA ASP A 174 -33.13 25.25 30.74
C ASP A 174 -31.91 24.96 31.62
N LEU A 175 -32.11 24.90 32.95
CA LEU A 175 -31.05 24.55 33.89
C LEU A 175 -30.55 23.12 33.66
N GLN A 176 -31.46 22.16 33.47
CA GLN A 176 -31.09 20.79 33.16
C GLN A 176 -30.33 20.69 31.83
N HIS A 177 -30.78 21.42 30.80
CA HIS A 177 -30.11 21.44 29.52
C HIS A 177 -28.70 22.05 29.63
N PHE A 178 -28.55 23.11 30.42
CA PHE A 178 -27.26 23.74 30.68
C PHE A 178 -26.29 22.82 31.42
N GLU A 179 -26.77 22.07 32.42
CA GLU A 179 -25.97 21.06 33.11
C GLU A 179 -25.50 19.95 32.15
N ASN A 180 -26.40 19.44 31.31
CA ASN A 180 -26.04 18.44 30.29
C ASN A 180 -24.97 18.95 29.32
N LEU A 181 -25.07 20.22 28.88
CA LEU A 181 -24.06 20.84 28.01
C LEU A 181 -22.70 20.99 28.70
N ILE A 182 -22.68 21.27 30.00
CA ILE A 182 -21.43 21.30 30.77
C ILE A 182 -20.76 19.92 30.77
N ASP A 183 -21.54 18.86 31.01
CA ASP A 183 -21.04 17.49 31.04
C ASP A 183 -20.50 17.05 29.67
N GLU A 184 -21.24 17.33 28.58
CA GLU A 184 -20.79 17.07 27.22
C GLU A 184 -19.50 17.82 26.88
N ASN A 185 -19.41 19.10 27.25
CA ASN A 185 -18.21 19.90 27.03
C ASN A 185 -17.00 19.33 27.79
N ALA A 186 -17.20 18.86 29.02
CA ALA A 186 -16.15 18.22 29.80
C ALA A 186 -15.67 16.91 29.15
N VAL A 187 -16.56 16.12 28.55
CA VAL A 187 -16.20 14.91 27.78
C VAL A 187 -15.36 15.30 26.56
N LEU A 188 -15.85 16.24 25.75
CA LEU A 188 -15.18 16.70 24.53
C LEU A 188 -13.79 17.28 24.82
N ALA A 189 -13.64 18.04 25.91
CA ALA A 189 -12.36 18.59 26.33
C ALA A 189 -11.34 17.49 26.66
N ARG A 190 -11.76 16.42 27.32
CA ARG A 190 -10.90 15.26 27.61
C ARG A 190 -10.49 14.53 26.33
N GLU A 191 -11.43 14.29 25.42
CA GLU A 191 -11.15 13.62 24.14
C GLU A 191 -10.18 14.43 23.27
N LEU A 192 -10.39 15.75 23.19
CA LEU A 192 -9.52 16.67 22.47
C LEU A 192 -8.11 16.65 23.06
N GLY A 193 -7.99 16.72 24.39
CA GLY A 193 -6.69 16.62 25.08
C GLY A 193 -5.98 15.30 24.78
N ALA A 194 -6.71 14.18 24.80
CA ALA A 194 -6.15 12.87 24.46
C ALA A 194 -5.70 12.78 22.99
N ALA A 195 -6.48 13.35 22.06
CA ALA A 195 -6.12 13.39 20.64
C ALA A 195 -4.88 14.27 20.39
N GLN A 196 -4.81 15.44 21.02
CA GLN A 196 -3.64 16.32 20.97
C GLN A 196 -2.39 15.62 21.48
N GLN A 197 -2.47 14.95 22.65
CA GLN A 197 -1.35 14.20 23.20
C GLN A 197 -0.86 13.09 22.26
N ARG A 198 -1.76 12.34 21.62
CA ARG A 198 -1.37 11.32 20.61
C ARG A 198 -0.67 11.96 19.42
N SER A 199 -1.20 13.07 18.91
CA SER A 199 -0.60 13.79 17.77
C SER A 199 0.79 14.32 18.11
N THR A 200 0.97 14.93 19.29
CA THR A 200 2.28 15.40 19.76
C THR A 200 3.28 14.26 19.89
N ARG A 201 2.89 13.12 20.48
CA ARG A 201 3.78 11.94 20.60
C ARG A 201 4.24 11.44 19.23
N LEU A 202 3.32 11.29 18.28
CA LEU A 202 3.66 10.88 16.92
C LEU A 202 4.59 11.89 16.22
N ALA A 203 4.34 13.19 16.40
CA ALA A 203 5.19 14.23 15.83
C ALA A 203 6.60 14.21 16.42
N ASP A 204 6.74 13.99 17.72
CA ASP A 204 8.05 13.90 18.39
C ASP A 204 8.81 12.62 18.00
N GLU A 205 8.11 11.48 17.89
CA GLU A 205 8.71 10.23 17.38
C GLU A 205 9.23 10.40 15.95
N GLN A 206 8.45 11.04 15.06
CA GLN A 206 8.89 11.32 13.70
C GLN A 206 10.05 12.31 13.65
N ARG A 207 10.06 13.33 14.54
CA ARG A 207 11.19 14.26 14.64
C ARG A 207 12.49 13.54 15.01
N ARG A 208 12.45 12.65 16.01
CA ARG A 208 13.61 11.84 16.41
C ARG A 208 14.12 10.96 15.28
N ARG A 209 13.23 10.26 14.56
CA ARG A 209 13.61 9.44 13.40
C ARG A 209 14.26 10.27 12.30
N ASN A 210 13.73 11.47 12.03
CA ASN A 210 14.32 12.38 11.05
C ASN A 210 15.70 12.86 11.47
N GLU A 211 15.89 13.21 12.75
CA GLU A 211 17.20 13.62 13.29
C GLU A 211 18.22 12.47 13.19
N GLU A 212 17.84 11.24 13.55
CA GLU A 212 18.67 10.05 13.42
C GLU A 212 19.07 9.80 11.95
N GLN A 213 18.12 9.86 11.03
CA GLN A 213 18.38 9.71 9.60
C GLN A 213 19.28 10.82 9.05
N GLN A 214 19.09 12.07 9.50
CA GLN A 214 19.96 13.19 9.12
C GLN A 214 21.40 12.98 9.60
N CYS A 215 21.58 12.52 10.84
CA CYS A 215 22.90 12.16 11.35
C CYS A 215 23.55 11.04 10.52
N GLN A 216 22.80 9.99 10.17
CA GLN A 216 23.30 8.90 9.31
C GLN A 216 23.71 9.39 7.92
N ILE A 217 22.90 10.26 7.30
CA ILE A 217 23.23 10.85 5.99
C ILE A 217 24.54 11.64 6.07
N VAL A 218 24.74 12.44 7.11
CA VAL A 218 25.97 13.22 7.30
C VAL A 218 27.18 12.29 7.49
N GLN A 219 27.04 11.25 8.32
CA GLN A 219 28.10 10.25 8.53
C GLN A 219 28.48 9.51 7.25
N LEU A 220 27.49 9.02 6.50
CA LEU A 220 27.72 8.32 5.24
C LEU A 220 28.36 9.24 4.19
N ARG A 221 27.94 10.51 4.11
CA ARG A 221 28.60 11.50 3.24
C ARG A 221 30.06 11.70 3.61
N ALA A 222 30.38 11.84 4.90
CA ALA A 222 31.76 11.98 5.36
C ALA A 222 32.61 10.73 5.01
N GLN A 223 32.05 9.52 5.18
CA GLN A 223 32.72 8.28 4.79
C GLN A 223 32.98 8.20 3.28
N LEU A 224 31.99 8.57 2.44
CA LEU A 224 32.16 8.61 0.98
C LEU A 224 33.26 9.60 0.58
N ILE A 225 33.23 10.82 1.11
CA ILE A 225 34.27 11.83 0.85
C ILE A 225 35.66 11.31 1.25
N GLY A 226 35.77 10.67 2.42
CA GLY A 226 37.02 10.08 2.88
C GLY A 226 37.54 8.98 1.95
N ARG A 227 36.65 8.10 1.48
CA ARG A 227 37.00 7.04 0.52
C ARG A 227 37.40 7.60 -0.84
N ASP A 228 36.66 8.57 -1.36
CA ASP A 228 36.95 9.20 -2.65
C ASP A 228 38.29 9.94 -2.62
N THR A 229 38.58 10.61 -1.51
CA THR A 229 39.87 11.28 -1.29
C THR A 229 41.00 10.26 -1.23
N HIS A 230 40.82 9.13 -0.52
CA HIS A 230 41.83 8.07 -0.49
C HIS A 230 42.07 7.44 -1.86
N ILE A 231 41.00 7.18 -2.63
CA ILE A 231 41.11 6.68 -4.01
C ILE A 231 41.86 7.68 -4.89
N ALA A 232 41.60 8.98 -4.75
CA ALA A 232 42.32 10.02 -5.48
C ALA A 232 43.82 10.01 -5.14
N THR A 233 44.17 9.94 -3.84
CA THR A 233 45.58 9.87 -3.42
C THR A 233 46.28 8.62 -3.95
N LEU A 234 45.65 7.44 -3.89
CA LEU A 234 46.24 6.21 -4.42
C LEU A 234 46.43 6.25 -5.94
N ARG A 235 45.54 6.93 -6.66
CA ARG A 235 45.68 7.12 -8.12
C ARG A 235 46.88 8.02 -8.44
N GLU A 236 47.08 9.08 -7.66
CA GLU A 236 48.23 9.98 -7.81
C GLU A 236 49.55 9.27 -7.47
N ASP A 237 49.58 8.47 -6.39
CA ASP A 237 50.73 7.64 -6.03
C ASP A 237 51.07 6.63 -7.13
N LEU A 238 50.05 5.96 -7.70
CA LEU A 238 50.24 5.03 -8.82
C LEU A 238 50.82 5.73 -10.06
N GLN A 239 50.28 6.90 -10.42
CA GLN A 239 50.81 7.70 -11.53
C GLN A 239 52.27 8.11 -11.29
N THR A 240 52.60 8.49 -10.05
CA THR A 240 53.96 8.86 -9.66
C THR A 240 54.92 7.68 -9.78
N LEU A 241 54.51 6.49 -9.32
CA LEU A 241 55.29 5.26 -9.44
C LEU A 241 55.48 4.83 -10.90
N GLU A 242 54.43 4.91 -11.72
CA GLU A 242 54.49 4.62 -13.16
C GLU A 242 55.45 5.59 -13.88
N ALA A 243 55.42 6.88 -13.51
CA ALA A 243 56.33 7.89 -14.06
C ALA A 243 57.79 7.69 -13.61
N ALA A 244 58.03 7.22 -12.39
CA ALA A 244 59.37 6.93 -11.87
C ALA A 244 60.02 5.68 -12.51
N ALA A 245 59.22 4.74 -13.02
CA ALA A 245 59.69 3.51 -13.64
C ALA A 245 59.08 3.29 -15.05
N PRO A 246 59.37 4.16 -16.03
CA PRO A 246 58.76 4.10 -17.34
C PRO A 246 59.13 2.79 -18.06
N GLY A 247 58.11 2.11 -18.59
CA GLY A 247 58.29 0.83 -19.29
C GLY A 247 58.61 -0.36 -18.38
N LEU A 248 58.44 -0.25 -17.06
CA LEU A 248 58.66 -1.39 -16.16
C LEU A 248 57.79 -2.60 -16.53
N LYS A 249 56.52 -2.36 -16.88
CA LYS A 249 55.60 -3.40 -17.31
C LYS A 249 56.09 -4.11 -18.58
N SER A 250 56.52 -3.36 -19.60
CA SER A 250 57.04 -3.96 -20.83
C SER A 250 58.36 -4.70 -20.60
N ARG A 251 59.25 -4.19 -19.72
CA ARG A 251 60.47 -4.90 -19.32
C ARG A 251 60.16 -6.21 -18.59
N PHE A 252 59.16 -6.22 -17.72
CA PHE A 252 58.72 -7.43 -17.03
C PHE A 252 58.11 -8.46 -17.99
N GLU A 253 57.26 -8.01 -18.92
CA GLU A 253 56.71 -8.87 -19.97
C GLU A 253 57.80 -9.45 -20.87
N LEU A 254 58.79 -8.63 -21.26
CA LEU A 254 59.91 -9.06 -22.09
C LEU A 254 60.83 -10.05 -21.35
N ALA A 255 61.07 -9.85 -20.05
CA ALA A 255 61.83 -10.79 -19.22
C ALA A 255 61.12 -12.15 -19.14
N ARG A 256 59.80 -12.15 -18.91
CA ARG A 256 59.00 -13.38 -18.85
C ARG A 256 58.95 -14.11 -20.19
N GLU A 257 58.88 -13.37 -21.30
CA GLU A 257 58.96 -13.96 -22.63
C GLU A 257 60.35 -14.54 -22.89
N GLY A 258 61.41 -13.85 -22.45
CA GLY A 258 62.78 -14.37 -22.48
C GLY A 258 62.93 -15.69 -21.72
N GLU A 259 62.37 -15.80 -20.50
CA GLU A 259 62.37 -17.04 -19.72
C GLU A 259 61.70 -18.19 -20.47
N ARG A 260 60.55 -17.95 -21.10
CA ARG A 260 59.84 -18.94 -21.92
C ARG A 260 60.65 -19.36 -23.14
N GLN A 261 61.30 -18.41 -23.80
CA GLN A 261 62.14 -18.70 -24.95
C GLN A 261 63.34 -19.57 -24.57
N VAL A 262 63.99 -19.27 -23.44
CA VAL A 262 65.09 -20.10 -22.91
C VAL A 262 64.62 -21.51 -22.58
N GLU A 263 63.48 -21.65 -21.91
CA GLU A 263 62.91 -22.97 -21.62
C GLU A 263 62.60 -23.74 -22.90
N ARG A 264 62.06 -23.05 -23.91
CA ARG A 264 61.77 -23.64 -25.22
C ARG A 264 63.04 -24.09 -25.93
N ILE A 265 64.12 -23.30 -25.88
CA ILE A 265 65.42 -23.67 -26.43
C ILE A 265 65.93 -24.94 -25.76
N HIS A 266 65.95 -25.00 -24.42
CA HIS A 266 66.38 -26.21 -23.70
C HIS A 266 65.51 -27.44 -24.00
N GLN A 267 64.20 -27.27 -24.26
CA GLN A 267 63.34 -28.37 -24.71
C GLN A 267 63.72 -28.84 -26.12
N LEU A 268 63.96 -27.91 -27.05
CA LEU A 268 64.35 -28.22 -28.41
C LEU A 268 65.74 -28.87 -28.47
N GLU A 269 66.70 -28.41 -27.69
CA GLU A 269 68.04 -29.01 -27.58
C GLU A 269 67.96 -30.45 -27.07
N ARG A 270 67.13 -30.72 -26.05
CA ARG A 270 66.89 -32.08 -25.56
C ARG A 270 66.25 -32.97 -26.61
N ALA A 271 65.23 -32.46 -27.31
CA ALA A 271 64.56 -33.19 -28.39
C ALA A 271 65.50 -33.48 -29.56
N LEU A 272 66.37 -32.52 -29.92
CA LEU A 272 67.38 -32.69 -30.97
C LEU A 272 68.38 -33.79 -30.58
N LEU A 273 68.89 -33.77 -29.35
CA LEU A 273 69.82 -34.80 -28.87
C LEU A 273 69.16 -36.18 -28.85
N GLN A 274 67.91 -36.28 -28.41
CA GLN A 274 67.14 -37.53 -28.44
C GLN A 274 66.95 -38.03 -29.87
N ALA A 275 66.55 -37.16 -30.80
CA ALA A 275 66.38 -37.51 -32.21
C ALA A 275 67.70 -37.95 -32.86
N GLN A 276 68.83 -37.31 -32.51
CA GLN A 276 70.16 -37.73 -32.96
C GLN A 276 70.52 -39.13 -32.44
N GLN A 277 70.30 -39.39 -31.14
CA GLN A 277 70.53 -40.72 -30.56
C GLN A 277 69.63 -41.79 -31.16
N GLU A 278 68.35 -41.47 -31.40
CA GLU A 278 67.41 -42.38 -32.06
C GLU A 278 67.83 -42.69 -33.49
N ALA A 279 68.24 -41.67 -34.25
CA ALA A 279 68.76 -41.85 -35.61
C ALA A 279 70.04 -42.70 -35.62
N GLU A 280 70.95 -42.53 -34.67
CA GLU A 280 72.13 -43.39 -34.52
C GLU A 280 71.77 -44.84 -34.17
N ARG A 281 70.80 -45.05 -33.26
CA ARG A 281 70.29 -46.40 -32.93
C ARG A 281 69.64 -47.04 -34.15
N GLN A 282 68.83 -46.30 -34.89
CA GLN A 282 68.20 -46.76 -36.12
C GLN A 282 69.24 -47.09 -37.21
N ARG A 283 70.30 -46.29 -37.34
CA ARG A 283 71.42 -46.60 -38.25
C ARG A 283 72.12 -47.89 -37.86
N ARG A 284 72.50 -48.05 -36.59
CA ARG A 284 73.11 -49.30 -36.10
C ARG A 284 72.20 -50.51 -36.28
N HIS A 285 70.92 -50.36 -35.96
CA HIS A 285 69.94 -51.45 -36.16
C HIS A 285 69.73 -51.76 -37.64
N GLY A 286 69.74 -50.75 -38.52
CA GLY A 286 69.69 -50.93 -39.96
C GLY A 286 70.94 -51.64 -40.50
N GLU A 287 72.12 -51.29 -40.00
CA GLU A 287 73.38 -51.97 -40.30
C GLU A 287 73.34 -53.44 -39.85
N GLU A 288 72.91 -53.71 -38.61
CA GLU A 288 72.73 -55.07 -38.06
C GLU A 288 71.72 -55.89 -38.86
N LEU A 289 70.55 -55.31 -39.19
CA LEU A 289 69.51 -55.97 -39.97
C LEU A 289 69.97 -56.22 -41.42
N SER A 290 70.76 -55.30 -42.00
CA SER A 290 71.35 -55.49 -43.33
C SER A 290 72.39 -56.61 -43.35
N ALA A 291 73.20 -56.74 -42.29
CA ALA A 291 74.13 -57.85 -42.13
C ALA A 291 73.40 -59.19 -41.90
N GLU A 292 72.27 -59.18 -41.18
CA GLU A 292 71.43 -60.36 -40.97
C GLU A 292 70.68 -60.79 -42.25
N LEU A 293 70.21 -59.83 -43.05
CA LEU A 293 69.62 -60.08 -44.37
C LEU A 293 70.65 -60.60 -45.36
N GLN A 294 71.88 -60.07 -45.38
CA GLN A 294 72.98 -60.62 -46.17
C GLN A 294 73.36 -62.05 -45.73
N ARG A 295 73.25 -62.39 -44.43
CA ARG A 295 73.41 -63.76 -43.93
C ARG A 295 72.27 -64.70 -44.34
N ARG A 296 71.03 -64.21 -44.42
CA ARG A 296 69.85 -65.00 -44.83
C ARG A 296 69.68 -65.11 -46.35
N GLU A 297 70.10 -64.12 -47.12
CA GLU A 297 70.10 -64.17 -48.61
C GLU A 297 71.11 -65.18 -49.16
N VAL A 298 72.15 -65.54 -48.40
CA VAL A 298 73.09 -66.62 -48.75
C VAL A 298 72.54 -68.03 -48.40
N ALA A 299 71.43 -68.13 -47.64
CA ALA A 299 70.97 -69.41 -47.05
C ALA A 299 69.50 -69.80 -47.33
N SER A 300 68.69 -69.01 -48.06
CA SER A 300 67.37 -69.48 -48.49
C SER A 300 66.92 -68.86 -49.82
N THR A 301 67.28 -69.54 -50.90
CA THR A 301 66.49 -69.58 -52.14
C THR A 301 65.31 -70.51 -51.88
N GLU A 302 64.08 -70.00 -51.69
CA GLU A 302 62.86 -70.71 -52.10
C GLU A 302 61.60 -69.86 -51.95
N ALA A 303 60.68 -70.13 -52.86
CA ALA A 303 59.58 -69.29 -53.27
C ALA A 303 58.22 -69.83 -52.77
N VAL A 304 57.34 -68.91 -52.33
CA VAL A 304 55.84 -68.86 -52.27
C VAL A 304 55.03 -70.13 -51.87
N PRO A 305 53.83 -70.00 -51.25
CA PRO A 305 52.61 -69.81 -52.04
C PRO A 305 51.53 -68.89 -51.44
N ALA A 306 50.77 -68.28 -52.35
CA ALA A 306 49.63 -67.41 -52.12
C ALA A 306 48.31 -68.20 -52.10
N GLU A 307 47.39 -67.82 -51.20
CA GLU A 307 46.06 -68.40 -51.04
C GLU A 307 44.95 -67.65 -51.81
N PRO A 308 43.83 -68.31 -52.13
CA PRO A 308 42.94 -67.97 -53.25
C PRO A 308 42.17 -66.66 -53.06
N ILE A 309 42.04 -65.92 -54.16
CA ILE A 309 41.46 -64.59 -54.21
C ILE A 309 40.16 -64.68 -55.04
N THR A 310 39.03 -64.38 -54.42
CA THR A 310 37.69 -64.33 -55.01
C THR A 310 37.59 -63.15 -55.99
N ARG A 311 37.05 -63.30 -57.21
CA ARG A 311 37.00 -62.22 -58.22
C ARG A 311 35.77 -61.31 -58.06
N LEU A 312 35.97 -59.99 -58.23
CA LEU A 312 34.97 -58.92 -58.10
C LEU A 312 34.56 -58.27 -59.44
N ASP A 313 35.02 -58.82 -60.57
CA ASP A 313 34.59 -58.49 -61.95
C ASP A 313 34.37 -56.97 -62.21
N ASP A 314 35.38 -56.14 -61.91
CA ASP A 314 35.43 -54.67 -62.08
C ASP A 314 34.41 -53.82 -61.28
N ARG A 315 33.71 -54.43 -60.31
CA ARG A 315 32.77 -53.71 -59.43
C ARG A 315 33.48 -52.72 -58.52
N ALA A 316 32.88 -51.53 -58.37
CA ALA A 316 33.40 -50.48 -57.48
C ALA A 316 32.98 -50.74 -56.02
N VAL A 317 33.95 -50.96 -55.14
CA VAL A 317 33.75 -51.16 -53.70
C VAL A 317 34.16 -49.93 -52.94
N LEU A 318 33.19 -49.30 -52.26
CA LEU A 318 33.43 -48.18 -51.37
C LEU A 318 33.64 -48.64 -49.93
N CYS A 319 34.79 -48.32 -49.35
CA CYS A 319 35.04 -48.41 -47.92
C CYS A 319 34.78 -47.04 -47.26
N VAL A 320 33.79 -46.98 -46.38
CA VAL A 320 33.48 -45.79 -45.57
C VAL A 320 34.02 -45.98 -44.16
N GLY A 321 34.92 -45.09 -43.75
CA GLY A 321 35.63 -45.12 -42.48
C GLY A 321 36.95 -45.89 -42.51
N GLY A 322 37.50 -46.07 -41.31
CA GLY A 322 38.70 -46.84 -41.04
C GLY A 322 39.94 -45.99 -40.77
N ARG A 323 40.95 -46.58 -40.13
CA ARG A 323 42.20 -45.88 -39.80
C ARG A 323 42.99 -45.54 -41.08
N PRO A 324 43.53 -44.31 -41.25
CA PRO A 324 44.28 -43.91 -42.44
C PRO A 324 45.42 -44.88 -42.81
N ALA A 325 46.12 -45.42 -41.81
CA ALA A 325 47.19 -46.39 -41.98
C ALA A 325 46.74 -47.74 -42.62
N SER A 326 45.45 -48.06 -42.56
CA SER A 326 44.90 -49.32 -43.09
C SER A 326 44.33 -49.19 -44.51
N VAL A 327 44.13 -47.97 -45.02
CA VAL A 327 43.58 -47.70 -46.36
C VAL A 327 44.42 -48.33 -47.49
N PRO A 328 45.77 -48.28 -47.47
CA PRO A 328 46.57 -48.94 -48.50
C PRO A 328 46.39 -50.47 -48.51
N VAL A 329 46.23 -51.09 -47.35
CA VAL A 329 45.99 -52.54 -47.22
C VAL A 329 44.61 -52.92 -47.77
N TYR A 330 43.60 -52.09 -47.52
CA TYR A 330 42.23 -52.31 -48.03
C TYR A 330 42.15 -52.14 -49.55
N ARG A 331 42.81 -51.12 -50.09
CA ARG A 331 42.96 -50.93 -51.53
C ARG A 331 43.60 -52.16 -52.18
N HIS A 332 44.74 -52.60 -51.65
CA HIS A 332 45.45 -53.76 -52.18
C HIS A 332 44.59 -55.03 -52.15
N LEU A 333 43.81 -55.27 -51.09
CA LEU A 333 42.93 -56.45 -51.00
C LEU A 333 41.80 -56.43 -52.04
N ILE A 334 41.17 -55.27 -52.29
CA ILE A 334 40.03 -55.11 -53.21
C ILE A 334 40.49 -55.11 -54.67
N GLU A 335 41.58 -54.43 -54.99
CA GLU A 335 42.14 -54.40 -56.34
C GLU A 335 42.71 -55.76 -56.73
N ARG A 336 43.31 -56.51 -55.80
CA ARG A 336 43.82 -57.86 -56.06
C ARG A 336 42.70 -58.87 -56.36
N THR A 337 41.50 -58.63 -55.85
CA THR A 337 40.27 -59.35 -56.21
C THR A 337 39.66 -58.87 -57.54
N GLY A 338 40.25 -57.90 -58.24
CA GLY A 338 39.74 -57.38 -59.52
C GLY A 338 38.57 -56.41 -59.37
N GLY A 339 38.40 -55.77 -58.21
CA GLY A 339 37.42 -54.70 -57.98
C GLY A 339 38.10 -53.32 -57.98
N ARG A 340 37.32 -52.26 -58.20
CA ARG A 340 37.81 -50.88 -58.10
C ARG A 340 37.62 -50.34 -56.69
N PHE A 341 38.68 -49.83 -56.08
CA PHE A 341 38.63 -49.33 -54.71
C PHE A 341 38.23 -47.85 -54.64
N LEU A 342 37.23 -47.55 -53.82
CA LEU A 342 36.85 -46.19 -53.43
C LEU A 342 36.93 -46.07 -51.91
N HIS A 343 37.33 -44.91 -51.40
CA HIS A 343 37.43 -44.66 -49.96
C HIS A 343 36.81 -43.31 -49.61
N HIS A 344 36.13 -43.29 -48.46
CA HIS A 344 35.74 -42.07 -47.77
C HIS A 344 36.05 -42.27 -46.30
N ASP A 345 36.58 -41.24 -45.65
CA ASP A 345 36.99 -41.26 -44.24
C ASP A 345 35.85 -41.40 -43.21
N GLY A 346 34.57 -41.30 -43.60
CA GLY A 346 33.45 -41.32 -42.66
C GLY A 346 33.08 -39.98 -42.02
N GLY A 347 33.60 -38.86 -42.53
CA GLY A 347 33.20 -37.50 -42.12
C GLY A 347 34.13 -36.81 -41.12
N ASP A 348 35.41 -37.20 -41.05
CA ASP A 348 36.42 -36.53 -40.22
C ASP A 348 37.05 -35.32 -40.97
N GLU A 349 37.29 -35.42 -42.28
CA GLU A 349 37.85 -34.34 -43.13
C GLU A 349 37.09 -34.14 -44.47
N ASP A 350 36.44 -35.18 -45.01
CA ASP A 350 35.73 -35.09 -46.29
C ASP A 350 34.26 -34.61 -46.19
N SER A 351 33.89 -33.67 -47.08
CA SER A 351 32.58 -33.00 -47.04
C SER A 351 31.39 -33.96 -47.33
N PRO A 352 30.23 -33.74 -46.69
CA PRO A 352 29.05 -34.61 -46.84
C PRO A 352 28.55 -34.80 -48.28
N ALA A 353 28.72 -33.81 -49.16
CA ALA A 353 28.33 -33.91 -50.57
C ALA A 353 29.24 -34.87 -51.38
N LYS A 354 30.50 -35.04 -50.93
CA LYS A 354 31.46 -35.99 -51.51
C LYS A 354 31.10 -37.43 -51.14
N LEU A 355 30.50 -37.66 -49.97
CA LEU A 355 30.01 -38.96 -49.55
C LEU A 355 28.87 -39.45 -50.45
N ASP A 356 27.88 -38.58 -50.75
CA ASP A 356 26.72 -38.94 -51.57
C ASP A 356 27.11 -39.25 -53.03
N SER A 357 28.05 -38.49 -53.60
CA SER A 357 28.55 -38.76 -54.96
C SER A 357 29.39 -40.04 -55.04
N THR A 358 30.21 -40.31 -54.02
CA THR A 358 31.02 -41.54 -53.95
C THR A 358 30.13 -42.77 -53.70
N LEU A 359 29.06 -42.64 -52.90
CA LEU A 359 28.03 -43.67 -52.71
C LEU A 359 27.27 -43.96 -54.00
N ALA A 360 26.96 -42.93 -54.81
CA ALA A 360 26.33 -43.11 -56.11
C ALA A 360 27.22 -43.87 -57.11
N ALA A 361 28.54 -43.66 -57.07
CA ALA A 361 29.51 -44.31 -57.96
C ALA A 361 29.88 -45.76 -57.57
N ALA A 362 29.55 -46.21 -56.35
CA ALA A 362 29.89 -47.55 -55.85
C ALA A 362 28.83 -48.60 -56.19
N ASP A 363 29.25 -49.83 -56.46
CA ASP A 363 28.38 -51.00 -56.65
C ASP A 363 28.14 -51.75 -55.33
N LEU A 364 29.13 -51.71 -54.43
CA LEU A 364 29.14 -52.38 -53.12
C LEU A 364 29.69 -51.42 -52.06
N VAL A 365 29.12 -51.44 -50.86
CA VAL A 365 29.55 -50.55 -49.77
C VAL A 365 29.94 -51.35 -48.53
N ILE A 366 31.13 -51.09 -48.00
CA ILE A 366 31.62 -51.62 -46.73
C ILE A 366 31.73 -50.46 -45.75
N CYS A 367 30.92 -50.50 -44.70
CA CYS A 367 30.79 -49.44 -43.71
C CYS A 367 31.43 -49.89 -42.39
N GLN A 368 32.50 -49.22 -41.97
CA GLN A 368 33.21 -49.55 -40.72
C GLN A 368 32.59 -48.76 -39.55
N THR A 369 31.62 -49.36 -38.86
CA THR A 369 30.76 -48.64 -37.90
C THR A 369 31.50 -48.07 -36.69
N GLY A 370 32.65 -48.63 -36.33
CA GLY A 370 33.51 -48.13 -35.26
C GLY A 370 34.45 -46.98 -35.66
N CYS A 371 34.45 -46.54 -36.93
CA CYS A 371 35.39 -45.53 -37.44
C CYS A 371 34.72 -44.55 -38.43
N ILE A 372 33.48 -44.16 -38.15
CA ILE A 372 32.73 -43.16 -38.92
C ILE A 372 31.89 -42.29 -37.98
N SER A 373 31.53 -41.09 -38.43
CA SER A 373 30.58 -40.22 -37.73
C SER A 373 29.16 -40.80 -37.72
N HIS A 374 28.36 -40.40 -36.72
CA HIS A 374 26.97 -40.84 -36.60
C HIS A 374 26.13 -40.47 -37.84
N ASP A 375 26.37 -39.29 -38.41
CA ASP A 375 25.69 -38.82 -39.62
C ASP A 375 26.07 -39.63 -40.86
N ALA A 376 27.35 -39.99 -41.02
CA ALA A 376 27.82 -40.82 -42.13
C ALA A 376 27.20 -42.24 -42.06
N TYR A 377 27.07 -42.81 -40.87
CA TYR A 377 26.43 -44.11 -40.66
C TYR A 377 24.99 -44.12 -41.19
N TRP A 378 24.17 -43.15 -40.77
CA TRP A 378 22.76 -43.09 -41.18
C TRP A 378 22.59 -42.81 -42.66
N ARG A 379 23.44 -41.96 -43.26
CA ARG A 379 23.39 -41.67 -44.70
C ARG A 379 23.73 -42.87 -45.55
N VAL A 380 24.78 -43.62 -45.21
CA VAL A 380 25.14 -44.87 -45.90
C VAL A 380 23.98 -45.86 -45.81
N LYS A 381 23.42 -46.05 -44.60
CA LYS A 381 22.30 -46.97 -44.37
C LYS A 381 21.03 -46.58 -45.15
N ASP A 382 20.68 -45.30 -45.15
CA ASP A 382 19.52 -44.78 -45.87
C ASP A 382 19.70 -44.86 -47.40
N HIS A 383 20.88 -44.46 -47.92
CA HIS A 383 21.20 -44.53 -49.35
C HIS A 383 21.14 -45.96 -49.88
N CYS A 384 21.78 -46.92 -49.20
CA CYS A 384 21.77 -48.32 -49.62
C CYS A 384 20.36 -48.94 -49.53
N LYS A 385 19.56 -48.55 -48.52
CA LYS A 385 18.15 -49.00 -48.41
C LYS A 385 17.27 -48.45 -49.53
N ARG A 386 17.43 -47.18 -49.92
CA ARG A 386 16.64 -46.55 -51.00
C ARG A 386 17.04 -47.01 -52.40
N THR A 387 18.31 -47.26 -52.64
CA THR A 387 18.85 -47.62 -53.97
C THR A 387 18.97 -49.12 -54.20
N GLY A 388 18.84 -49.92 -53.15
CA GLY A 388 19.00 -51.39 -53.21
C GLY A 388 20.46 -51.87 -53.29
N LYS A 389 21.44 -50.97 -53.16
CA LYS A 389 22.87 -51.32 -53.18
C LYS A 389 23.24 -52.19 -51.98
N ARG A 390 24.02 -53.25 -52.20
CA ARG A 390 24.46 -54.14 -51.12
C ARG A 390 25.47 -53.44 -50.23
N CYS A 391 25.17 -53.39 -48.94
CA CYS A 391 26.05 -52.83 -47.92
C CYS A 391 26.30 -53.83 -46.79
N ILE A 392 27.53 -53.86 -46.28
CA ILE A 392 27.90 -54.61 -45.06
C ILE A 392 28.48 -53.65 -44.03
N PHE A 393 28.03 -53.83 -42.79
CA PHE A 393 28.51 -53.08 -41.64
C PHE A 393 29.49 -53.95 -40.84
N VAL A 394 30.70 -53.44 -40.62
CA VAL A 394 31.79 -54.14 -39.94
C VAL A 394 32.19 -53.33 -38.71
N GLU A 395 32.17 -53.94 -37.53
CA GLU A 395 32.43 -53.23 -36.27
C GLU A 395 33.92 -52.93 -36.04
N SER A 396 34.83 -53.82 -36.45
CA SER A 396 36.27 -53.67 -36.20
C SER A 396 37.06 -53.40 -37.49
N PRO A 397 37.88 -52.33 -37.56
CA PRO A 397 38.70 -51.98 -38.72
C PRO A 397 39.96 -52.87 -38.79
N SER A 398 39.83 -54.08 -39.33
CA SER A 398 40.97 -55.00 -39.51
C SER A 398 41.00 -55.63 -40.91
N ALA A 399 42.19 -55.96 -41.41
CA ALA A 399 42.37 -56.63 -42.71
C ALA A 399 41.63 -57.98 -42.76
N THR A 400 41.61 -58.73 -41.65
CA THR A 400 40.86 -59.98 -41.52
C THR A 400 39.34 -59.76 -41.54
N GLY A 401 38.85 -58.69 -40.90
CA GLY A 401 37.45 -58.29 -40.95
C GLY A 401 36.99 -57.88 -42.35
N LEU A 402 37.84 -57.14 -43.08
CA LEU A 402 37.56 -56.77 -44.48
C LEU A 402 37.55 -58.01 -45.40
N LYS A 403 38.51 -58.92 -45.25
CA LYS A 403 38.55 -60.16 -46.05
C LYS A 403 37.28 -61.01 -45.86
N ARG A 404 36.75 -61.09 -44.62
CA ARG A 404 35.46 -61.72 -44.33
C ARG A 404 34.27 -60.97 -44.94
N ALA A 405 34.26 -59.63 -44.85
CA ALA A 405 33.20 -58.82 -45.43
C ALA A 405 33.13 -58.93 -46.97
N LEU A 406 34.29 -59.03 -47.63
CA LEU A 406 34.36 -59.26 -49.07
C LEU A 406 33.82 -60.64 -49.47
N LEU A 407 34.12 -61.69 -48.70
CA LEU A 407 33.54 -63.03 -48.93
C LEU A 407 32.01 -63.04 -48.76
N ALA A 408 31.45 -62.22 -47.87
CA ALA A 408 30.00 -62.09 -47.69
C ALA A 408 29.30 -61.23 -48.76
N LEU A 409 30.05 -60.43 -49.55
CA LEU A 409 29.53 -59.54 -50.60
C LEU A 409 29.50 -60.18 -51.99
N VAL A 410 30.07 -61.37 -52.21
CA VAL A 410 30.01 -62.07 -53.51
C VAL A 410 28.88 -63.10 -53.50
N PRO A 411 27.95 -63.09 -54.48
CA PRO A 411 26.97 -64.17 -54.61
C PRO A 411 27.67 -65.48 -55.03
N THR A 412 27.39 -66.58 -54.33
CA THR A 412 27.67 -67.94 -54.82
C THR A 412 26.82 -68.18 -56.07
N THR A 413 27.44 -68.15 -57.25
CA THR A 413 26.85 -68.66 -58.49
C THR A 413 26.75 -70.19 -58.38
N ALA A 414 25.63 -70.68 -57.85
CA ALA A 414 25.23 -72.07 -58.00
C ALA A 414 24.79 -72.29 -59.46
N GLY A 415 25.34 -73.34 -60.08
CA GLY A 415 25.43 -73.51 -61.53
C GLY A 415 24.15 -73.92 -62.26
N GLU A 416 24.20 -73.73 -63.58
CA GLU A 416 23.37 -74.45 -64.53
C GLU A 416 23.86 -75.91 -64.68
N PRO A 417 22.95 -76.86 -64.93
CA PRO A 417 23.22 -78.29 -64.96
C PRO A 417 23.93 -78.76 -66.25
N THR A 418 24.83 -79.73 -66.06
CA THR A 418 25.56 -80.54 -67.04
C THR A 418 24.69 -81.22 -68.11
N ALA A 419 25.23 -81.35 -69.33
CA ALA A 419 24.63 -82.12 -70.42
C ALA A 419 25.16 -83.57 -70.51
N ALA A 420 24.28 -84.45 -71.01
CA ALA A 420 24.48 -85.73 -71.73
C ALA A 420 24.57 -87.04 -70.91
N PRO A 421 24.08 -88.18 -71.47
CA PRO A 421 23.62 -88.42 -72.85
C PRO A 421 22.14 -88.17 -73.13
#